data_AF-A0A4U9CYS6-F1
#
_entry.id   AF-A0A4U9CYS6-F1
#
_cell.length_a   1.000
_cell.length_b   1.000
_cell.length_c   1.000
_cell.angle_alpha   90.00
_cell.angle_beta   90.00
_cell.angle_gamma   90.00
#
_symmetry.space_group_name_H-M   'P 1'
#
loop_
_entity.id
_entity.type
_entity.pdbx_description
1 polymer ?
#
loop_
_entity_poly.entity_id
_entity_poly.type
_entity_poly.pdbx_seq_one_letter_code
_entity_poly.pdbx_strand_id
1 'polypeptide(L)'
;MKEKRLEGISALRDESDKDGMRIVIEIKRDAVGEVVLNNLYSLTQLQTSFGINMVALHHGQPKIMNLKDILSAFVRHRREVVTRRTIFELRKARDRAHILEALAIALANIDPIIELIRRAPTPAEAKAGLVARPWDLGNVSAMLERAGDDAARPEWLEPEFGVLTVNTI
;
A
#
# COMPACT_ATOMS: atom_id res chain seq x y z
N MET A 1 44.36 19.04 -32.02
CA MET A 1 45.50 18.14 -32.32
C MET A 1 45.03 16.70 -32.11
N LYS A 2 45.22 15.78 -33.07
CA LYS A 2 45.03 14.34 -32.82
C LYS A 2 46.22 13.89 -31.97
N GLU A 3 46.02 13.70 -30.67
CA GLU A 3 47.01 13.01 -29.84
C GLU A 3 47.16 11.58 -30.39
N LYS A 4 48.35 11.20 -30.86
CA LYS A 4 48.67 9.84 -31.37
C LYS A 4 48.72 8.80 -30.24
N ARG A 5 47.82 8.89 -29.25
CA ARG A 5 47.78 7.97 -28.10
C ARG A 5 47.18 6.62 -28.45
N LEU A 6 46.45 6.55 -29.55
CA LEU A 6 45.83 5.33 -30.07
C LEU A 6 46.17 5.18 -31.55
N GLU A 7 46.84 4.08 -31.89
CA GLU A 7 47.25 3.74 -33.26
C GLU A 7 46.34 2.66 -33.86
N GLY A 8 46.44 2.45 -35.18
CA GLY A 8 45.72 1.36 -35.86
C GLY A 8 44.27 1.63 -36.25
N ILE A 9 43.73 2.83 -36.02
CA ILE A 9 42.40 3.25 -36.50
C ILE A 9 42.52 4.06 -37.80
N SER A 10 41.76 3.69 -38.83
CA SER A 10 41.67 4.42 -40.11
C SER A 10 40.54 5.44 -40.11
N ALA A 11 39.33 5.04 -39.70
CA ALA A 11 38.14 5.88 -39.71
C ALA A 11 37.17 5.52 -38.57
N LEU A 12 36.30 6.45 -38.23
CA LEU A 12 35.23 6.30 -37.25
C LEU A 12 33.93 6.76 -37.93
N ARG A 13 32.89 5.92 -37.91
CA ARG A 13 31.55 6.23 -38.43
C ARG A 13 30.49 5.90 -37.37
N ASP A 14 29.48 6.73 -37.30
CA ASP A 14 28.25 6.46 -36.58
C ASP A 14 27.19 6.02 -37.61
N GLU A 15 26.75 4.77 -37.50
CA GLU A 15 25.71 4.14 -38.32
C GLU A 15 24.46 3.88 -37.47
N SER A 16 24.27 4.63 -36.37
CA SER A 16 23.11 4.51 -35.51
C SER A 16 21.85 5.03 -36.21
N ASP A 17 20.77 4.27 -36.09
CA ASP A 17 19.47 4.59 -36.68
C ASP A 17 18.32 4.31 -35.68
N LYS A 18 17.09 4.19 -36.18
CA LYS A 18 15.91 3.92 -35.33
C LYS A 18 15.86 2.48 -34.83
N ASP A 19 16.58 1.57 -35.48
CA ASP A 19 16.60 0.15 -35.16
C ASP A 19 17.70 -0.18 -34.15
N GLY A 20 18.72 0.68 -34.00
CA GLY A 20 19.66 0.60 -32.89
C GLY A 20 20.90 1.50 -32.99
N MET A 21 21.69 1.50 -31.91
CA MET A 21 22.99 2.17 -31.88
C MET A 21 24.06 1.31 -32.53
N ARG A 22 24.81 1.87 -33.48
CA ARG A 22 25.88 1.17 -34.20
C ARG A 22 27.05 2.11 -34.49
N ILE A 23 28.17 1.89 -33.81
CA ILE A 23 29.42 2.63 -34.02
C ILE A 23 30.39 1.72 -34.76
N VAL A 24 30.87 2.19 -35.92
CA VAL A 24 31.83 1.45 -36.75
C VAL A 24 33.21 2.11 -36.64
N ILE A 25 34.17 1.36 -36.11
CA ILE A 25 35.58 1.74 -36.05
C ILE A 25 36.34 0.93 -37.09
N GLU A 26 36.86 1.59 -38.12
CA GLU A 26 37.66 0.93 -39.13
C GLU A 26 39.13 0.81 -38.68
N ILE A 27 39.68 -0.38 -38.87
CA ILE A 27 41.06 -0.72 -38.50
C ILE A 27 41.96 -0.61 -39.72
N LYS A 28 43.18 -0.11 -39.54
CA LYS A 28 44.19 -0.07 -40.61
C LYS A 28 44.64 -1.47 -41.00
N ARG A 29 45.00 -1.67 -42.28
CA ARG A 29 45.41 -2.98 -42.84
C ARG A 29 46.66 -3.58 -42.19
N ASP A 30 47.54 -2.73 -41.64
CA ASP A 30 48.80 -3.08 -40.99
C ASP A 30 48.65 -3.25 -39.47
N ALA A 31 47.45 -3.05 -38.91
CA ALA A 31 47.20 -3.14 -37.48
C ALA A 31 46.47 -4.44 -37.10
N VAL A 32 46.88 -5.03 -35.98
CA VAL A 32 46.18 -6.17 -35.37
C VAL A 32 44.96 -5.66 -34.61
N GLY A 33 43.75 -5.96 -35.09
CA GLY A 33 42.49 -5.45 -34.53
C GLY A 33 42.31 -5.73 -33.03
N GLU A 34 42.72 -6.89 -32.54
CA GLU A 34 42.66 -7.24 -31.11
C GLU A 34 43.50 -6.31 -30.23
N VAL A 35 44.69 -5.91 -30.70
CA VAL A 35 45.57 -4.98 -29.97
C VAL A 35 44.93 -3.59 -29.93
N VAL A 36 44.34 -3.15 -31.03
CA VAL A 36 43.60 -1.86 -31.09
C VAL A 36 42.39 -1.89 -30.15
N LEU A 37 41.65 -2.99 -30.09
CA LEU A 37 40.50 -3.16 -29.21
C LEU A 37 40.89 -3.16 -27.71
N ASN A 38 41.98 -3.84 -27.35
CA ASN A 38 42.48 -3.84 -25.97
C ASN A 38 42.94 -2.44 -25.53
N ASN A 39 43.59 -1.69 -26.43
CA ASN A 39 43.96 -0.30 -26.18
C ASN A 39 42.74 0.60 -26.08
N LEU A 40 41.70 0.36 -26.90
CA LEU A 40 40.42 1.04 -26.82
C LEU A 40 39.76 0.81 -25.44
N TYR A 41 39.71 -0.42 -24.95
CA TYR A 41 39.19 -0.70 -23.60
C TYR A 41 40.00 0.00 -22.50
N SER A 42 41.33 0.07 -22.64
CA SER A 42 42.20 0.64 -21.61
C SER A 42 42.22 2.18 -21.58
N LEU A 43 42.03 2.82 -22.74
CA LEU A 43 42.23 4.27 -22.92
C LEU A 43 40.91 5.04 -23.13
N THR A 44 39.78 4.36 -23.25
CA THR A 44 38.47 5.00 -23.50
C THR A 44 37.43 4.55 -22.48
N GLN A 45 36.27 5.21 -22.49
CA GLN A 45 35.14 4.88 -21.61
C GLN A 45 34.37 3.61 -22.03
N LEU A 46 34.88 2.85 -23.02
CA LEU A 46 34.31 1.56 -23.39
C LEU A 46 34.38 0.54 -22.24
N GLN A 47 35.34 0.70 -21.33
CA GLN A 47 35.41 -0.05 -20.09
C GLN A 47 35.54 0.93 -18.92
N THR A 48 34.58 0.92 -18.01
CA THR A 48 34.59 1.74 -16.79
C THR A 48 34.35 0.88 -15.57
N SER A 49 34.89 1.31 -14.42
CA SER A 49 34.59 0.68 -13.14
C SER A 49 33.39 1.36 -12.49
N PHE A 50 32.57 0.58 -11.78
CA PHE A 50 31.47 1.09 -10.98
C PHE A 50 31.69 0.71 -9.52
N GLY A 51 31.92 1.72 -8.67
CA GLY A 51 32.14 1.56 -7.24
C GLY A 51 30.83 1.34 -6.49
N ILE A 52 30.44 0.08 -6.30
CA ILE A 52 29.20 -0.26 -5.57
C ILE A 52 29.41 0.03 -4.08
N ASN A 53 28.56 0.89 -3.50
CA ASN A 53 28.50 1.13 -2.06
C ASN A 53 27.05 1.14 -1.56
N MET A 54 26.66 0.09 -0.85
CA MET A 54 25.30 -0.09 -0.33
C MET A 54 25.13 0.56 1.05
N VAL A 55 25.00 1.89 1.07
CA VAL A 55 24.72 2.67 2.28
C VAL A 55 23.30 3.20 2.23
N ALA A 56 22.53 3.00 3.31
CA ALA A 56 21.18 3.48 3.44
C ALA A 56 20.87 3.92 4.88
N LEU A 57 19.76 4.63 5.08
CA LEU A 57 19.29 4.97 6.41
C LEU A 57 18.51 3.79 7.02
N HIS A 58 18.92 3.35 8.20
CA HIS A 58 18.19 2.38 9.00
C HIS A 58 17.89 2.99 10.36
N HIS A 59 16.61 3.22 10.65
CA HIS A 59 16.15 3.93 11.86
C HIS A 59 16.81 5.30 12.06
N GLY A 60 16.91 6.08 10.98
CA GLY A 60 17.44 7.45 11.00
C GLY A 60 18.97 7.54 11.01
N GLN A 61 19.70 6.43 11.00
CA GLN A 61 21.16 6.41 10.99
C GLN A 61 21.71 5.79 9.70
N PRO A 62 22.74 6.39 9.08
CA PRO A 62 23.43 5.78 7.94
C PRO A 62 24.10 4.47 8.33
N LYS A 63 23.80 3.39 7.60
CA LYS A 63 24.42 2.08 7.79
C LYS A 63 24.79 1.48 6.44
N ILE A 64 25.92 0.78 6.41
CA ILE A 64 26.26 -0.12 5.32
C ILE A 64 25.42 -1.38 5.51
N MET A 65 24.68 -1.78 4.50
CA MET A 65 23.76 -2.91 4.57
C MET A 65 24.09 -3.93 3.49
N ASN A 66 24.06 -5.21 3.84
CA ASN A 66 24.14 -6.27 2.85
C ASN A 66 22.75 -6.52 2.23
N LEU A 67 22.69 -7.36 1.19
CA LEU A 67 21.44 -7.70 0.51
C LEU A 67 20.38 -8.31 1.44
N LYS A 68 20.79 -9.18 2.38
CA LYS A 68 19.88 -9.82 3.33
C LYS A 68 19.25 -8.80 4.27
N ASP A 69 20.02 -7.81 4.74
CA ASP A 69 19.53 -6.75 5.61
C ASP A 69 18.48 -5.90 4.89
N ILE A 70 18.74 -5.54 3.63
CA ILE A 70 17.82 -4.78 2.79
C ILE A 70 16.50 -5.55 2.59
N LEU A 71 16.58 -6.83 2.22
CA LEU A 71 15.40 -7.68 2.04
C LEU A 71 14.63 -7.87 3.35
N SER A 72 15.33 -8.04 4.46
CA SER A 72 14.72 -8.17 5.79
C SER A 72 13.99 -6.89 6.21
N ALA A 73 14.58 -5.72 5.95
CA ALA A 73 13.96 -4.43 6.20
C ALA A 73 12.71 -4.23 5.33
N PHE A 74 12.77 -4.61 4.04
CA PHE A 74 11.63 -4.55 3.13
C PHE A 74 10.47 -5.44 3.60
N VAL A 75 10.74 -6.71 3.93
CA VAL A 75 9.71 -7.64 4.42
C VAL A 75 9.12 -7.17 5.74
N ARG A 76 9.94 -6.65 6.67
CA ARG A 76 9.46 -6.08 7.93
C ARG A 76 8.52 -4.90 7.67
N HIS A 77 8.90 -3.98 6.80
CA HIS A 77 8.04 -2.86 6.42
C HIS A 77 6.73 -3.33 5.79
N ARG A 78 6.77 -4.34 4.90
CA ARG A 78 5.56 -4.93 4.31
C ARG A 78 4.64 -5.55 5.36
N ARG A 79 5.18 -6.25 6.37
CA ARG A 79 4.38 -6.78 7.48
C ARG A 79 3.67 -5.66 8.24
N GLU A 80 4.38 -4.59 8.58
CA GLU A 80 3.79 -3.44 9.27
C GLU A 80 2.68 -2.79 8.44
N VAL A 81 2.94 -2.51 7.17
CA VAL A 81 1.97 -1.88 6.26
C VAL A 81 0.71 -2.73 6.12
N VAL A 82 0.86 -4.04 5.93
CA VAL A 82 -0.28 -4.96 5.82
C VAL A 82 -1.07 -4.99 7.12
N THR A 83 -0.42 -5.16 8.27
CA THR A 83 -1.09 -5.15 9.58
C THR A 83 -1.87 -3.85 9.80
N ARG A 84 -1.25 -2.69 9.55
CA ARG A 84 -1.91 -1.39 9.70
C ARG A 84 -3.11 -1.23 8.78
N ARG A 85 -2.99 -1.67 7.52
CA ARG A 85 -4.09 -1.65 6.55
C ARG A 85 -5.24 -2.55 6.99
N THR A 86 -4.95 -3.78 7.41
CA THR A 86 -5.99 -4.73 7.85
C THR A 86 -6.70 -4.25 9.10
N ILE A 87 -5.98 -3.66 10.08
CA ILE A 87 -6.61 -3.05 11.27
C ILE A 87 -7.51 -1.88 10.86
N PHE A 88 -7.04 -1.03 9.95
CA PHE A 88 -7.85 0.09 9.44
C PHE A 88 -9.12 -0.38 8.72
N GLU A 89 -8.99 -1.38 7.83
CA GLU A 89 -10.12 -1.97 7.10
C GLU A 89 -11.10 -2.64 8.06
N LEU A 90 -10.62 -3.37 9.07
CA LEU A 90 -11.45 -3.99 10.10
C LEU A 90 -12.24 -2.94 10.89
N ARG A 91 -11.58 -1.87 11.36
CA ARG A 91 -12.24 -0.79 12.07
C ARG A 91 -13.31 -0.12 11.21
N LYS A 92 -12.97 0.20 9.95
CA LYS A 92 -13.92 0.79 9.00
C LYS A 92 -15.11 -0.13 8.71
N ALA A 93 -14.88 -1.43 8.59
CA ALA A 93 -15.94 -2.41 8.40
C ALA A 93 -16.86 -2.51 9.62
N ARG A 94 -16.30 -2.54 10.85
CA ARG A 94 -17.07 -2.53 12.11
C ARG A 94 -17.91 -1.25 12.27
N ASP A 95 -17.29 -0.08 12.08
CA ASP A 95 -18.02 1.20 12.14
C ASP A 95 -19.15 1.24 11.10
N ARG A 96 -18.93 0.68 9.90
CA ARG A 96 -19.98 0.60 8.88
C ARG A 96 -21.08 -0.41 9.24
N ALA A 97 -20.72 -1.57 9.78
CA ALA A 97 -21.68 -2.58 10.22
C ALA A 97 -22.59 -2.03 11.33
N HIS A 98 -22.02 -1.36 12.33
CA HIS A 98 -22.77 -0.71 13.41
C HIS A 98 -23.86 0.25 12.89
N ILE A 99 -23.53 1.08 11.90
CA ILE A 99 -24.52 1.98 11.28
C ILE A 99 -25.58 1.20 10.50
N LEU A 100 -25.19 0.14 9.78
CA LEU A 100 -26.13 -0.69 9.03
C LEU A 100 -27.10 -1.44 9.94
N GLU A 101 -26.65 -1.91 11.10
CA GLU A 101 -27.49 -2.54 12.12
C GLU A 101 -28.57 -1.58 12.62
N ALA A 102 -28.19 -0.36 13.01
CA ALA A 102 -29.14 0.66 13.45
C ALA A 102 -30.17 1.00 12.36
N LEU A 103 -29.74 1.10 11.10
CA LEU A 103 -30.64 1.34 9.96
C LEU A 103 -31.60 0.17 9.72
N ALA A 104 -31.12 -1.07 9.86
CA ALA A 104 -31.95 -2.26 9.69
C ALA A 104 -33.02 -2.35 10.79
N ILE A 105 -32.66 -2.08 12.05
CA ILE A 105 -33.60 -2.01 13.18
C ILE A 105 -34.62 -0.88 12.96
N ALA A 106 -34.17 0.28 12.48
CA ALA A 106 -35.08 1.38 12.16
C ALA A 106 -36.10 1.02 11.07
N LEU A 107 -35.66 0.27 10.05
CA LEU A 107 -36.56 -0.20 8.98
C LEU A 107 -37.58 -1.22 9.49
N ALA A 108 -37.16 -2.13 10.38
CA ALA A 108 -38.05 -3.12 10.99
C ALA A 108 -39.13 -2.47 11.87
N ASN A 109 -38.86 -1.29 12.44
CA ASN A 109 -39.73 -0.56 13.37
C ASN A 109 -40.24 0.77 12.77
N ILE A 110 -40.50 0.82 11.46
CA ILE A 110 -40.73 2.08 10.76
C ILE A 110 -41.96 2.85 11.26
N ASP A 111 -43.07 2.16 11.53
CA ASP A 111 -44.33 2.78 11.97
C ASP A 111 -44.19 3.49 13.34
N PRO A 112 -43.71 2.84 14.42
CA PRO A 112 -43.50 3.50 15.71
C PRO A 112 -42.41 4.58 15.70
N ILE A 113 -41.44 4.51 14.77
CA ILE A 113 -40.46 5.59 14.55
C ILE A 113 -41.15 6.81 13.94
N ILE A 114 -41.94 6.63 12.88
CA ILE A 114 -42.66 7.72 12.21
C ILE A 114 -43.61 8.41 13.20
N GLU A 115 -44.34 7.65 14.01
CA GLU A 115 -45.26 8.19 15.01
C GLU A 115 -44.53 9.06 16.04
N LEU A 116 -43.37 8.59 16.55
CA LEU A 116 -42.54 9.34 17.49
C LEU A 116 -42.04 10.64 16.87
N ILE A 117 -41.51 10.59 15.64
CA ILE A 117 -40.99 11.77 14.94
C ILE A 117 -42.12 12.77 14.65
N ARG A 118 -43.31 12.30 14.28
CA ARG A 118 -44.47 13.16 14.02
C ARG A 118 -44.97 13.88 15.27
N ARG A 119 -44.85 13.26 16.45
CA ARG A 119 -45.26 13.86 17.73
C ARG A 119 -44.19 14.79 18.31
N ALA A 120 -42.93 14.64 17.92
CA ALA A 120 -41.84 15.45 18.43
C ALA A 120 -41.83 16.86 17.81
N PRO A 121 -41.88 17.94 18.62
CA PRO A 121 -41.78 19.32 18.15
C PRO A 121 -40.41 19.67 17.53
N THR A 122 -39.33 19.03 17.99
CA THR A 122 -37.96 19.32 17.53
C THR A 122 -37.18 18.04 17.22
N PRO A 123 -36.17 18.10 16.32
CA PRO A 123 -35.28 16.96 16.06
C PRO A 123 -34.51 16.49 17.30
N ALA A 124 -34.21 17.39 18.23
CA ALA A 124 -33.54 17.06 19.49
C ALA A 124 -34.44 16.21 20.40
N GLU A 125 -35.72 16.58 20.54
CA GLU A 125 -36.70 15.80 21.29
C GLU A 125 -36.98 14.44 20.64
N ALA A 126 -37.05 14.39 19.30
CA ALA A 126 -37.18 13.12 18.57
C ALA A 126 -35.98 12.20 18.87
N LYS A 127 -34.75 12.72 18.79
CA LYS A 127 -33.53 11.95 19.08
C LYS A 127 -33.53 11.43 20.52
N ALA A 128 -33.87 12.26 21.50
CA ALA A 128 -33.96 11.84 22.90
C ALA A 128 -34.99 10.71 23.08
N GLY A 129 -36.15 10.82 22.44
CA GLY A 129 -37.18 9.77 22.46
C GLY A 129 -36.76 8.47 21.79
N LEU A 130 -36.01 8.53 20.69
CA LEU A 130 -35.50 7.33 19.99
C LEU A 130 -34.47 6.56 20.83
N VAL A 131 -33.63 7.27 21.59
CA VAL A 131 -32.56 6.69 22.43
C VAL A 131 -33.09 6.19 23.77
N ALA A 132 -34.14 6.82 24.32
CA ALA A 132 -34.67 6.48 25.65
C ALA A 132 -35.40 5.13 25.72
N ARG A 133 -35.72 4.51 24.57
CA ARG A 133 -36.43 3.22 24.53
C ARG A 133 -35.65 2.16 23.73
N PRO A 134 -35.70 0.89 24.16
CA PRO A 134 -35.22 -0.22 23.35
C PRO A 134 -36.14 -0.47 22.15
N TRP A 135 -35.63 -1.16 21.14
CA TRP A 135 -36.32 -1.48 19.89
C TRP A 135 -36.31 -2.98 19.64
N ASP A 136 -37.35 -3.49 19.00
CA ASP A 136 -37.40 -4.90 18.59
C ASP A 136 -36.42 -5.14 17.44
N LEU A 137 -35.68 -6.24 17.51
CA LEU A 137 -34.68 -6.62 16.51
C LEU A 137 -35.33 -7.17 15.24
N GLY A 138 -36.56 -7.69 15.34
CA GLY A 138 -37.31 -8.26 14.22
C GLY A 138 -36.46 -9.23 13.38
N ASN A 139 -36.47 -9.04 12.06
CA ASN A 139 -35.74 -9.89 11.10
C ASN A 139 -34.19 -9.77 11.20
N VAL A 140 -33.67 -8.79 11.95
CA VAL A 140 -32.22 -8.55 12.09
C VAL A 140 -31.59 -9.51 13.11
N SER A 141 -32.39 -10.09 14.02
CA SER A 141 -31.93 -11.07 15.02
C SER A 141 -31.22 -12.28 14.38
N ALA A 142 -31.80 -12.87 13.33
CA ALA A 142 -31.21 -14.01 12.63
C ALA A 142 -29.90 -13.67 11.87
N MET A 143 -29.70 -12.39 11.52
CA MET A 143 -28.46 -11.93 10.89
C MET A 143 -27.35 -11.77 11.95
N LEU A 144 -27.70 -11.25 13.12
CA LEU A 144 -26.79 -11.00 14.25
C LEU A 144 -26.30 -12.32 14.86
N GLU A 145 -27.19 -13.31 15.06
CA GLU A 145 -26.84 -14.64 15.58
C GLU A 145 -25.80 -15.37 14.71
N ARG A 146 -25.81 -15.16 13.39
CA ARG A 146 -24.88 -15.80 12.45
C ARG A 146 -23.50 -15.14 12.42
N ALA A 147 -23.43 -13.85 12.71
CA ALA A 147 -22.19 -13.08 12.69
C ALA A 147 -21.38 -13.20 14.00
N GLY A 148 -22.03 -13.62 15.09
CA GLY A 148 -21.48 -13.62 16.44
C GLY A 148 -21.64 -12.24 17.08
N ASP A 149 -22.20 -12.20 18.30
CA ASP A 149 -22.73 -10.99 18.96
C ASP A 149 -21.72 -9.83 19.07
N ASP A 150 -20.41 -10.13 19.10
CA ASP A 150 -19.35 -9.12 19.28
C ASP A 150 -18.52 -8.82 18.02
N ALA A 151 -18.71 -9.53 16.91
CA ALA A 151 -17.80 -9.44 15.76
C ALA A 151 -17.85 -8.06 15.06
N ALA A 152 -19.05 -7.47 15.01
CA ALA A 152 -19.33 -6.19 14.36
C ALA A 152 -19.25 -4.99 15.32
N ARG A 153 -19.10 -5.24 16.63
CA ARG A 153 -19.09 -4.20 17.65
C ARG A 153 -17.84 -3.30 17.54
N PRO A 154 -17.99 -1.98 17.40
CA PRO A 154 -16.85 -1.07 17.47
C PRO A 154 -16.21 -1.06 18.87
N GLU A 155 -14.89 -0.93 18.94
CA GLU A 155 -14.13 -0.96 20.21
C GLU A 155 -14.47 0.19 21.16
N TRP A 156 -14.98 1.31 20.64
CA TRP A 156 -15.35 2.49 21.41
C TRP A 156 -16.77 2.43 21.99
N LEU A 157 -17.57 1.43 21.62
CA LEU A 157 -18.97 1.34 22.04
C LEU A 157 -19.08 0.80 23.47
N GLU A 158 -19.67 1.58 24.37
CA GLU A 158 -19.85 1.24 25.78
C GLU A 158 -20.81 0.05 25.96
N PRO A 159 -20.56 -0.88 26.91
CA PRO A 159 -21.31 -2.13 27.06
C PRO A 159 -22.83 -1.98 27.22
N GLU A 160 -23.30 -0.79 27.62
CA GLU A 160 -24.71 -0.45 27.76
C GLU A 160 -25.48 -0.37 26.43
N PHE A 161 -24.77 -0.23 25.30
CA PHE A 161 -25.36 -0.20 23.96
C PHE A 161 -25.13 -1.53 23.23
N GLY A 162 -26.12 -2.00 22.48
CA GLY A 162 -26.01 -3.20 21.63
C GLY A 162 -27.19 -4.15 21.81
N VAL A 163 -27.04 -5.35 21.28
CA VAL A 163 -28.00 -6.44 21.49
C VAL A 163 -27.81 -6.95 22.92
N LEU A 164 -28.77 -6.68 23.79
CA LEU A 164 -28.83 -7.30 25.11
C LEU A 164 -29.31 -8.74 24.90
N THR A 165 -28.39 -9.69 24.77
CA THR A 165 -28.77 -11.10 24.82
C THR A 165 -29.39 -11.39 26.18
N VAL A 166 -30.65 -11.83 26.17
CA VAL A 166 -31.35 -12.34 27.35
C VAL A 166 -30.73 -13.70 27.69
N ASN A 167 -29.50 -13.70 28.21
CA ASN A 167 -28.85 -14.89 28.74
C ASN A 167 -27.69 -14.51 29.67
N THR A 168 -28.02 -13.91 30.81
CA THR A 168 -27.42 -14.25 32.10
C THR A 168 -28.45 -13.92 33.19
N ILE A 169 -28.59 -14.83 34.15
CA ILE A 169 -29.59 -14.95 35.21
C ILE A 169 -29.76 -13.67 36.03
#